data_AF-A0AAU5KDX6-F1
#
_entry.id   AF-A0AAU5KDX6-F1
#
_cell.length_a   1.000
_cell.length_b   1.000
_cell.length_c   1.000
_cell.angle_alpha   90.00
_cell.angle_beta   90.00
_cell.angle_gamma   90.00
#
_symmetry.space_group_name_H-M   'P 1'
#
loop_
_entity.id
_entity.type
_entity.pdbx_description
1 polymer ?
#
loop_
_entity_poly.entity_id
_entity_poly.type
_entity_poly.pdbx_seq_one_letter_code
_entity_poly.pdbx_strand_id
1 'polypeptide(L)'
;MKAYRVCAAALLATAALTLTACGPDEVTASNAPTAGSAASAPAAASAPAAAPSAKAPTGAPAKPSTPARPSSTKPAGGTGGASPTADCTANAAGNRVVEATDDGYLTHVWMRAKATKFVCGADIPDDGYFASYGDPTVFTFSNDVKTTVLSDMKAKAVDLNTFMKLVDDCLHNPSAVQAPNYCYGNQYSITANSQNVITSITQQYHP
;
A
#
# COMPACT_ATOMS: atom_id res chain seq x y z
N MET A 1 13.79 34.71 53.67
CA MET A 1 13.89 35.77 52.64
C MET A 1 14.38 35.09 51.36
N LYS A 2 13.75 35.10 50.19
CA LYS A 2 12.71 35.91 49.53
C LYS A 2 11.81 34.97 48.71
N ALA A 3 10.53 35.28 48.64
CA ALA A 3 9.59 34.74 47.67
C ALA A 3 9.46 35.73 46.50
N TYR A 4 9.38 35.25 45.27
CA TYR A 4 8.70 35.96 44.18
C TYR A 4 7.95 34.96 43.29
N ARG A 5 6.63 35.07 43.29
CA ARG A 5 5.73 34.61 42.25
C ARG A 5 5.66 35.68 41.16
N VAL A 6 5.61 35.28 39.90
CA VAL A 6 4.90 36.03 38.85
C VAL A 6 4.14 35.04 37.98
N CYS A 7 2.81 35.13 38.03
CA CYS A 7 1.90 34.56 37.04
C CYS A 7 1.76 35.56 35.88
N ALA A 8 1.67 35.07 34.64
CA ALA A 8 1.02 35.79 33.55
C ALA A 8 0.39 34.78 32.58
N ALA A 9 -0.91 34.97 32.35
CA ALA A 9 -1.76 34.22 31.42
C ALA A 9 -2.03 35.05 30.16
N ALA A 10 -2.22 34.40 29.01
CA ALA A 10 -2.98 34.89 27.84
C ALA A 10 -3.28 33.66 26.94
N LEU A 11 -4.52 33.16 26.87
CA LEU A 11 -5.69 33.57 26.07
C LEU A 11 -5.58 33.31 24.55
N LEU A 12 -6.26 32.20 24.16
CA LEU A 12 -7.05 31.88 22.96
C LEU A 12 -6.93 32.73 21.67
N ALA A 13 -6.77 32.03 20.54
CA ALA A 13 -7.44 32.37 19.28
C ALA A 13 -7.83 31.09 18.49
N THR A 14 -9.09 30.70 18.63
CA THR A 14 -9.79 29.75 17.74
C THR A 14 -10.23 30.47 16.48
N ALA A 15 -9.65 30.11 15.33
CA ALA A 15 -10.21 30.49 14.03
C ALA A 15 -11.10 29.36 13.50
N ALA A 16 -12.42 29.51 13.68
CA ALA A 16 -13.42 28.70 13.00
C ALA A 16 -13.67 29.30 11.61
N LEU A 17 -13.25 28.60 10.55
CA LEU A 17 -13.66 28.88 9.18
C LEU A 17 -14.90 28.04 8.86
N THR A 18 -16.07 28.58 9.18
CA THR A 18 -17.34 28.12 8.63
C THR A 18 -17.57 28.81 7.29
N LEU A 19 -17.16 28.17 6.18
CA LEU A 19 -17.66 28.58 4.87
C LEU A 19 -19.07 28.00 4.70
N THR A 20 -20.03 28.92 4.71
CA THR A 20 -21.44 28.71 4.42
C THR A 20 -21.61 28.22 2.99
N ALA A 21 -22.22 27.04 2.85
CA ALA A 21 -22.88 26.61 1.65
C ALA A 21 -23.95 27.63 1.26
N CYS A 22 -23.89 28.11 0.01
CA CYS A 22 -24.99 28.79 -0.65
C CYS A 22 -25.36 27.90 -1.86
N GLY A 23 -26.48 27.19 -1.76
CA GLY A 23 -27.23 26.75 -2.94
C GLY A 23 -28.45 27.65 -3.10
N PRO A 24 -29.47 27.20 -3.85
CA PRO A 24 -29.50 26.85 -5.27
C PRO A 24 -30.13 28.00 -6.09
N ASP A 25 -29.94 28.00 -7.42
CA ASP A 25 -30.81 28.78 -8.32
C ASP A 25 -31.31 27.85 -9.43
N GLU A 26 -32.60 27.50 -9.34
CA GLU A 26 -33.36 26.83 -10.39
C GLU A 26 -34.08 27.88 -11.23
N VAL A 27 -33.88 27.91 -12.55
CA VAL A 27 -34.93 28.34 -13.48
C VAL A 27 -34.86 27.58 -14.82
N THR A 28 -35.73 26.57 -14.90
CA THR A 28 -36.72 26.27 -15.95
C THR A 28 -36.33 26.10 -17.43
N ALA A 29 -36.80 24.95 -17.93
CA ALA A 29 -36.85 24.44 -19.29
C ALA A 29 -37.52 25.33 -20.35
N SER A 30 -37.13 25.15 -21.62
CA SER A 30 -37.99 24.66 -22.71
C SER A 30 -37.29 24.77 -24.07
N ASN A 31 -37.14 23.65 -24.78
CA ASN A 31 -37.58 23.51 -26.18
C ASN A 31 -37.42 22.06 -26.67
N ALA A 32 -38.56 21.37 -26.69
CA ALA A 32 -39.20 20.61 -27.77
C ALA A 32 -38.38 19.73 -28.77
N PRO A 33 -39.03 18.69 -29.33
CA PRO A 33 -38.39 17.47 -29.82
C PRO A 33 -38.17 17.47 -31.34
N THR A 34 -37.25 16.63 -31.81
CA THR A 34 -37.25 16.15 -33.19
C THR A 34 -37.28 14.62 -33.20
N ALA A 35 -38.35 14.10 -33.77
CA ALA A 35 -38.58 12.70 -34.05
C ALA A 35 -37.70 12.20 -35.21
N GLY A 36 -37.38 10.91 -35.20
CA GLY A 36 -36.69 10.23 -36.30
C GLY A 36 -36.53 8.74 -36.04
N SER A 37 -37.62 8.00 -36.22
CA SER A 37 -37.72 6.54 -36.16
C SER A 37 -36.75 5.81 -37.09
N ALA A 38 -36.23 4.67 -36.65
CA ALA A 38 -36.20 3.45 -37.47
C ALA A 38 -36.19 2.21 -36.57
N ALA A 39 -37.27 1.44 -36.67
CA ALA A 39 -37.44 0.14 -36.07
C ALA A 39 -36.71 -0.93 -36.90
N SER A 40 -36.20 -1.98 -36.24
CA SER A 40 -36.13 -3.33 -36.80
C SER A 40 -36.18 -4.37 -35.67
N ALA A 41 -36.88 -5.45 -35.98
CA ALA A 41 -37.65 -6.32 -35.09
C ALA A 41 -36.83 -7.53 -34.55
N PRO A 42 -37.45 -8.47 -33.82
CA PRO A 42 -36.80 -9.34 -32.82
C PRO A 42 -36.16 -10.59 -33.43
N ALA A 43 -35.08 -11.07 -32.80
CA ALA A 43 -34.54 -12.40 -33.06
C ALA A 43 -34.94 -13.37 -31.94
N ALA A 44 -35.46 -14.50 -32.39
CA ALA A 44 -36.12 -15.62 -31.72
C ALA A 44 -35.50 -16.16 -30.42
N ALA A 45 -36.42 -16.56 -29.53
CA ALA A 45 -36.19 -17.51 -28.47
C ALA A 45 -35.76 -18.88 -29.02
N SER A 46 -34.82 -19.53 -28.34
CA SER A 46 -34.53 -20.96 -28.50
C SER A 46 -34.20 -21.55 -27.13
N ALA A 47 -35.06 -22.46 -26.68
CA ALA A 47 -34.81 -23.46 -25.65
C ALA A 47 -35.60 -24.72 -26.06
N PRO A 48 -35.31 -25.92 -25.55
CA PRO A 48 -34.11 -26.40 -24.85
C PRO A 48 -33.46 -27.60 -25.60
N ALA A 49 -32.21 -27.94 -25.28
CA ALA A 49 -31.61 -29.21 -25.69
C ALA A 49 -30.96 -29.91 -24.49
N ALA A 50 -31.10 -31.23 -24.51
CA ALA A 50 -31.01 -32.15 -23.38
C ALA A 50 -29.68 -32.17 -22.62
N ALA A 51 -29.80 -32.43 -21.32
CA ALA A 51 -28.71 -32.80 -20.43
C ALA A 51 -28.16 -34.20 -20.77
N PRO A 52 -26.82 -34.38 -20.79
CA PRO A 52 -26.20 -35.66 -20.50
C PRO A 52 -25.85 -35.73 -19.01
N SER A 53 -26.39 -36.75 -18.34
CA SER A 53 -25.97 -37.18 -17.01
C SER A 53 -24.48 -37.55 -17.01
N ALA A 54 -23.65 -36.76 -16.33
CA ALA A 54 -22.30 -37.15 -15.96
C ALA A 54 -22.30 -37.56 -14.47
N LYS A 55 -21.85 -38.80 -14.24
CA LYS A 55 -21.70 -39.44 -12.93
C LYS A 55 -20.93 -38.55 -11.94
N ALA A 56 -21.46 -38.45 -10.74
CA ALA A 56 -20.75 -37.93 -9.57
C ALA A 56 -19.56 -38.84 -9.21
N PRO A 57 -18.34 -38.31 -9.05
CA PRO A 57 -17.30 -39.00 -8.30
C PRO A 57 -17.56 -38.80 -6.80
N THR A 58 -17.88 -39.89 -6.12
CA THR A 58 -17.81 -40.00 -4.66
C THR A 58 -16.35 -39.88 -4.22
N GLY A 59 -15.93 -38.68 -3.86
CA GLY A 59 -14.68 -38.41 -3.16
C GLY A 59 -14.97 -37.90 -1.75
N ALA A 60 -14.51 -38.63 -0.74
CA ALA A 60 -14.66 -38.30 0.68
C ALA A 60 -14.09 -36.91 1.02
N PRO A 61 -14.62 -36.21 2.05
CA PRO A 61 -14.10 -34.92 2.46
C PRO A 61 -12.70 -35.07 3.04
N ALA A 62 -11.70 -34.51 2.35
CA ALA A 62 -10.35 -34.39 2.86
C ALA A 62 -10.33 -33.40 4.04
N LYS A 63 -9.86 -33.90 5.17
CA LYS A 63 -9.64 -33.20 6.45
C LYS A 63 -8.71 -31.99 6.25
N PRO A 64 -8.91 -30.87 6.98
CA PRO A 64 -8.03 -29.70 6.86
C PRO A 64 -6.59 -30.06 7.24
N SER A 65 -5.68 -29.97 6.29
CA SER A 65 -4.24 -30.10 6.52
C SER A 65 -3.73 -28.85 7.20
N THR A 66 -3.32 -28.98 8.46
CA THR A 66 -2.53 -27.99 9.20
C THR A 66 -1.30 -27.55 8.40
N PRO A 67 -0.87 -26.27 8.48
CA PRO A 67 0.37 -25.83 7.83
C PRO A 67 1.56 -26.66 8.31
N ALA A 68 2.27 -27.27 7.37
CA ALA A 68 3.49 -28.00 7.67
C ALA A 68 4.55 -27.03 8.18
N ARG A 69 4.96 -27.23 9.43
CA ARG A 69 6.16 -26.63 10.03
C ARG A 69 7.38 -27.03 9.19
N PRO A 70 8.19 -26.09 8.69
CA PRO A 70 9.43 -26.46 8.03
C PRO A 70 10.37 -27.11 9.05
N SER A 71 10.69 -28.38 8.84
CA SER A 71 11.73 -29.10 9.57
C SER A 71 13.08 -28.53 9.18
N SER A 72 13.79 -27.98 10.15
CA SER A 72 15.13 -27.43 10.02
C SER A 72 16.17 -28.53 9.79
N THR A 73 16.48 -28.80 8.53
CA THR A 73 17.77 -29.41 8.16
C THR A 73 18.86 -28.34 8.26
N LYS A 74 19.65 -28.42 9.32
CA LYS A 74 20.88 -27.65 9.57
C LYS A 74 21.85 -27.78 8.38
N PRO A 75 22.23 -26.69 7.67
CA PRO A 75 23.44 -26.70 6.87
C PRO A 75 24.63 -26.59 7.82
N ALA A 76 25.55 -27.56 7.71
CA ALA A 76 26.88 -27.44 8.26
C ALA A 76 27.72 -26.59 7.32
N GLY A 77 28.42 -25.58 7.86
CA GLY A 77 29.57 -24.95 7.20
C GLY A 77 29.28 -23.60 6.55
N GLY A 78 29.44 -22.54 7.32
CA GLY A 78 29.55 -21.16 6.84
C GLY A 78 30.24 -20.31 7.91
N THR A 79 31.57 -20.22 7.82
CA THR A 79 32.41 -19.36 8.66
C THR A 79 32.10 -17.89 8.34
N GLY A 80 31.51 -17.18 9.31
CA GLY A 80 31.27 -15.73 9.23
C GLY A 80 30.04 -15.18 9.94
N GLY A 81 29.36 -15.95 10.81
CA GLY A 81 28.18 -15.46 11.54
C GLY A 81 28.57 -14.75 12.83
N ALA A 82 28.53 -13.41 12.84
CA ALA A 82 28.31 -12.70 14.08
C ALA A 82 26.97 -13.19 14.67
N SER A 83 26.94 -13.60 15.94
CA SER A 83 25.67 -13.92 16.59
C SER A 83 24.73 -12.71 16.48
N PRO A 84 23.43 -12.92 16.18
CA PRO A 84 22.44 -11.84 16.18
C PRO A 84 22.59 -11.01 17.44
N THR A 85 22.78 -9.71 17.29
CA THR A 85 22.97 -8.85 18.45
C THR A 85 21.63 -8.70 19.16
N ALA A 86 21.64 -8.75 20.50
CA ALA A 86 20.41 -8.62 21.30
C ALA A 86 19.70 -7.27 21.12
N ASP A 87 20.35 -6.30 20.46
CA ASP A 87 19.80 -4.98 20.14
C ASP A 87 19.67 -4.76 18.63
N CYS A 88 18.98 -5.69 17.97
CA CYS A 88 18.58 -5.62 16.56
C CYS A 88 17.65 -4.42 16.24
N THR A 89 17.15 -3.72 17.26
CA THR A 89 16.18 -2.63 17.10
C THR A 89 16.78 -1.35 16.56
N ALA A 90 18.11 -1.21 16.54
CA ALA A 90 18.79 -0.07 15.93
C ALA A 90 18.40 0.12 14.44
N ASN A 91 18.16 -0.98 13.72
CA ASN A 91 17.74 -0.97 12.32
C ASN A 91 16.28 -0.51 12.11
N ALA A 92 15.46 -0.52 13.18
CA ALA A 92 14.09 -0.04 13.15
C ALA A 92 13.97 1.47 13.41
N ALA A 93 15.06 2.14 13.76
CA ALA A 93 15.03 3.54 14.14
C ALA A 93 14.82 4.46 12.93
N GLY A 94 13.89 5.41 13.07
CA GLY A 94 13.94 6.66 12.31
C GLY A 94 12.84 6.91 11.29
N ASN A 95 12.09 5.92 10.79
CA ASN A 95 10.98 6.19 9.85
C ASN A 95 9.85 5.15 9.89
N ARG A 96 8.62 5.58 9.58
CA ARG A 96 7.46 4.70 9.42
C ARG A 96 7.64 3.86 8.16
N VAL A 97 7.62 2.52 8.28
CA VAL A 97 7.69 1.62 7.12
C VAL A 97 6.30 1.08 6.79
N VAL A 98 5.96 1.06 5.51
CA VAL A 98 4.71 0.52 4.97
C VAL A 98 4.99 -0.45 3.84
N GLU A 99 4.13 -1.44 3.64
CA GLU A 99 4.18 -2.35 2.49
C GLU A 99 3.06 -1.97 1.52
N ALA A 100 3.41 -1.59 0.30
CA ALA A 100 2.43 -1.32 -0.75
C ALA A 100 1.69 -2.61 -1.12
N THR A 101 0.39 -2.48 -1.29
CA THR A 101 -0.52 -3.60 -1.60
C THR A 101 -1.36 -3.36 -2.85
N ASP A 102 -1.52 -2.09 -3.23
CA ASP A 102 -2.27 -1.65 -4.39
C ASP A 102 -1.89 -0.20 -4.69
N ASP A 103 -2.14 0.24 -5.91
CA ASP A 103 -1.87 1.61 -6.32
C ASP A 103 -2.80 2.08 -7.44
N GLY A 104 -2.79 3.38 -7.67
CA GLY A 104 -3.40 3.98 -8.84
C GLY A 104 -2.56 5.16 -9.27
N TYR A 105 -2.12 5.18 -10.52
CA TYR A 105 -1.24 6.24 -11.02
C TYR A 105 -1.76 6.96 -12.28
N LEU A 106 -2.81 6.44 -12.94
CA LEU A 106 -3.27 6.95 -14.25
C LEU A 106 -4.16 8.20 -14.17
N THR A 107 -5.03 8.31 -13.16
CA THR A 107 -6.01 9.41 -13.05
C THR A 107 -5.76 10.25 -11.82
N HIS A 108 -5.57 9.61 -10.67
CA HIS A 108 -5.14 10.23 -9.41
C HIS A 108 -4.07 9.33 -8.79
N VAL A 109 -2.97 9.94 -8.33
CA VAL A 109 -1.85 9.19 -7.76
C VAL A 109 -2.11 8.85 -6.29
N TRP A 110 -2.24 7.56 -5.99
CA TRP A 110 -2.44 7.04 -4.64
C TRP A 110 -1.81 5.66 -4.47
N MET A 111 -1.61 5.25 -3.22
CA MET A 111 -1.10 3.92 -2.86
C MET A 111 -1.88 3.39 -1.65
N ARG A 112 -2.33 2.13 -1.68
CA ARG A 112 -2.78 1.43 -0.48
C ARG A 112 -1.62 0.66 0.10
N ALA A 113 -1.36 0.86 1.38
CA ALA A 113 -0.27 0.18 2.06
C ALA A 113 -0.66 -0.28 3.45
N LYS A 114 -0.11 -1.43 3.87
CA LYS A 114 -0.20 -1.94 5.23
C LYS A 114 0.87 -1.30 6.09
N ALA A 115 0.56 -1.07 7.36
CA ALA A 115 1.58 -0.72 8.34
C ALA A 115 2.51 -1.92 8.55
N THR A 116 3.77 -1.67 8.88
CA THR A 116 4.72 -2.72 9.23
C THR A 116 5.23 -2.56 10.66
N LYS A 117 5.55 -3.68 11.30
CA LYS A 117 6.23 -3.73 12.59
C LYS A 117 7.59 -4.35 12.39
N PHE A 118 8.63 -3.79 12.99
CA PHE A 118 9.93 -4.45 12.99
C PHE A 118 9.88 -5.67 13.91
N VAL A 119 10.24 -6.82 13.37
CA VAL A 119 10.33 -8.11 14.05
C VAL A 119 11.80 -8.46 14.13
N CYS A 120 12.30 -8.63 15.35
CA CYS A 120 13.68 -9.03 15.57
C CYS A 120 13.78 -9.96 16.78
N GLY A 121 14.83 -10.79 16.84
CA GLY A 121 15.01 -11.79 17.88
C GLY A 121 16.19 -12.73 17.57
N ALA A 122 16.61 -13.49 18.59
CA ALA A 122 17.78 -14.38 18.49
C ALA A 122 17.65 -15.48 17.41
N ASP A 123 16.42 -15.82 17.03
CA ASP A 123 16.10 -16.80 15.99
C ASP A 123 15.79 -16.16 14.62
N ILE A 124 15.89 -14.83 14.50
CA ILE A 124 15.62 -14.11 13.26
C ILE A 124 16.95 -13.80 12.57
N PRO A 125 17.17 -14.27 11.32
CA PRO A 125 18.40 -13.97 10.60
C PRO A 125 18.51 -12.47 10.29
N ASP A 126 19.75 -12.02 10.07
CA ASP A 126 20.06 -10.68 9.54
C ASP A 126 19.49 -9.50 10.35
N ASP A 127 19.47 -9.65 11.68
CA ASP A 127 19.08 -8.62 12.65
C ASP A 127 17.63 -8.10 12.51
N GLY A 128 16.72 -8.85 11.89
CA GLY A 128 15.29 -8.57 11.87
C GLY A 128 14.70 -8.14 10.52
N TYR A 129 13.37 -8.04 10.47
CA TYR A 129 12.64 -7.66 9.25
C TYR A 129 11.36 -6.89 9.57
N PHE A 130 10.81 -6.17 8.61
CA PHE A 130 9.52 -5.50 8.75
C PHE A 130 8.38 -6.44 8.33
N ALA A 131 7.52 -6.81 9.28
CA ALA A 131 6.34 -7.63 9.03
C ALA A 131 5.10 -6.75 8.89
N SER A 132 4.40 -6.88 7.77
CA SER A 132 3.13 -6.18 7.53
C SER A 132 2.02 -6.66 8.45
N TYR A 133 1.16 -5.73 8.87
CA TYR A 133 0.02 -6.02 9.74
C TYR A 133 -1.15 -5.07 9.49
N GLY A 134 -2.34 -5.49 9.93
CA GLY A 134 -3.57 -4.71 9.82
C GLY A 134 -4.11 -4.62 8.39
N ASP A 135 -5.16 -3.81 8.25
CA ASP A 135 -5.79 -3.53 6.97
C ASP A 135 -5.03 -2.44 6.20
N PRO A 136 -4.98 -2.50 4.86
CA PRO A 136 -4.37 -1.45 4.05
C PRO A 136 -5.06 -0.10 4.23
N THR A 137 -4.27 0.96 4.35
CA THR A 137 -4.76 2.35 4.36
C THR A 137 -4.37 3.07 3.07
N VAL A 138 -5.23 3.95 2.58
CA VAL A 138 -4.93 4.79 1.41
C VAL A 138 -4.01 5.93 1.82
N PHE A 139 -2.96 6.11 1.04
CA PHE A 139 -2.06 7.25 1.06
C PHE A 139 -2.16 8.01 -0.26
N THR A 140 -2.06 9.33 -0.16
CA THR A 140 -1.85 10.22 -1.31
C THR A 140 -0.47 10.86 -1.20
N PHE A 141 -0.08 11.63 -2.21
CA PHE A 141 1.24 12.26 -2.27
C PHE A 141 1.10 13.76 -2.26
N SER A 142 1.99 14.45 -1.55
CA SER A 142 2.09 15.91 -1.66
C SER A 142 2.61 16.30 -3.05
N ASN A 143 2.28 17.52 -3.51
CA ASN A 143 2.80 18.03 -4.78
C ASN A 143 4.34 18.10 -4.83
N ASP A 144 4.99 18.32 -3.68
CA ASP A 144 6.46 18.42 -3.56
C ASP A 144 7.08 17.15 -2.94
N VAL A 145 6.46 15.99 -3.15
CA VAL A 145 6.93 14.74 -2.55
C VAL A 145 8.34 14.39 -3.02
N LYS A 146 9.17 13.92 -2.08
CA LYS A 146 10.49 13.38 -2.38
C LYS A 146 10.40 11.87 -2.54
N THR A 147 10.68 11.38 -3.74
CA THR A 147 10.66 9.95 -4.08
C THR A 147 12.07 9.44 -4.32
N THR A 148 12.44 8.37 -3.62
CA THR A 148 13.76 7.72 -3.74
C THR A 148 13.59 6.22 -3.97
N VAL A 149 14.27 5.71 -5.00
CA VAL A 149 14.34 4.26 -5.28
C VAL A 149 15.74 3.74 -5.00
N LEU A 150 15.86 2.42 -4.83
CA LEU A 150 17.15 1.76 -4.76
C LEU A 150 17.47 1.17 -6.13
N SER A 151 18.53 1.68 -6.75
CA SER A 151 19.05 1.23 -8.03
C SER A 151 20.50 0.80 -7.81
N ASP A 152 20.84 -0.47 -8.05
CA ASP A 152 22.16 -1.03 -7.74
C ASP A 152 22.55 -0.80 -6.26
N MET A 153 21.58 -1.01 -5.35
CA MET A 153 21.70 -0.76 -3.90
C MET A 153 22.08 0.68 -3.52
N LYS A 154 21.94 1.64 -4.45
CA LYS A 154 22.20 3.06 -4.20
C LYS A 154 20.88 3.83 -4.25
N ALA A 155 20.71 4.73 -3.29
CA ALA A 155 19.60 5.66 -3.27
C ALA A 155 19.66 6.60 -4.49
N LYS A 156 18.59 6.63 -5.27
CA LYS A 156 18.43 7.49 -6.43
C LYS A 156 17.11 8.24 -6.32
N ALA A 157 17.18 9.57 -6.35
CA ALA A 157 15.99 10.40 -6.48
C ALA A 157 15.36 10.23 -7.87
N VAL A 158 14.05 10.09 -7.91
CA VAL A 158 13.25 10.00 -9.14
C VAL A 158 12.01 10.88 -8.98
N ASP A 159 11.30 11.18 -10.06
CA ASP A 159 10.00 11.84 -9.98
C ASP A 159 8.89 10.86 -9.53
N LEU A 160 7.75 11.40 -9.11
CA LEU A 160 6.63 10.61 -8.58
C LEU A 160 6.06 9.63 -9.62
N ASN A 161 5.96 9.99 -10.90
CA ASN A 161 5.42 9.09 -11.91
C ASN A 161 6.35 7.91 -12.15
N THR A 162 7.67 8.14 -12.21
CA THR A 162 8.66 7.08 -12.30
C THR A 162 8.61 6.15 -11.08
N PHE A 163 8.48 6.72 -9.88
CA PHE A 163 8.34 5.94 -8.64
C PHE A 163 7.07 5.08 -8.67
N MET A 164 5.92 5.66 -8.99
CA MET A 164 4.64 4.94 -8.99
C MET A 164 4.58 3.89 -10.09
N LYS A 165 5.18 4.15 -11.25
CA LYS A 165 5.33 3.10 -12.26
C LYS A 165 6.14 1.91 -11.74
N LEU A 166 7.21 2.14 -10.98
CA LEU A 166 7.97 1.06 -10.37
C LEU A 166 7.14 0.30 -9.34
N VAL A 167 6.33 1.00 -8.53
CA VAL A 167 5.40 0.37 -7.57
C VAL A 167 4.38 -0.50 -8.31
N ASP A 168 3.74 0.02 -9.35
CA ASP A 168 2.77 -0.69 -10.21
C ASP A 168 3.40 -1.93 -10.85
N ASP A 169 4.57 -1.77 -11.48
CA ASP A 169 5.30 -2.89 -12.09
C ASP A 169 5.64 -3.95 -11.02
N CYS A 170 6.03 -3.55 -9.81
CA CYS A 170 6.33 -4.50 -8.74
C CYS A 170 5.10 -5.22 -8.15
N LEU A 171 3.95 -4.56 -8.08
CA LEU A 171 2.72 -5.14 -7.56
C LEU A 171 2.07 -6.08 -8.59
N HIS A 172 2.06 -5.69 -9.86
CA HIS A 172 1.23 -6.33 -10.87
C HIS A 172 2.02 -7.07 -11.94
N ASN A 173 3.27 -6.66 -12.22
CA ASN A 173 4.11 -7.21 -13.29
C ASN A 173 5.59 -7.33 -12.91
N PRO A 174 5.97 -8.03 -11.82
CA PRO A 174 7.33 -7.94 -11.26
C PRO A 174 8.44 -8.35 -12.23
N SER A 175 8.13 -9.18 -13.24
CA SER A 175 9.06 -9.54 -14.33
C SER A 175 9.41 -8.38 -15.28
N ALA A 176 8.60 -7.32 -15.30
CA ALA A 176 8.85 -6.12 -16.09
C ALA A 176 9.92 -5.22 -15.43
N VAL A 177 10.14 -5.36 -14.12
CA VAL A 177 11.17 -4.61 -13.40
C VAL A 177 12.54 -5.14 -13.80
N GLN A 178 13.29 -4.30 -14.50
CA GLN A 178 14.63 -4.63 -14.99
C GLN A 178 15.71 -4.09 -14.06
N ALA A 179 16.84 -4.81 -14.01
CA ALA A 179 18.06 -4.30 -13.42
C ALA A 179 18.41 -2.92 -14.00
N PRO A 180 18.89 -1.97 -13.18
CA PRO A 180 19.38 -2.16 -11.81
C PRO A 180 18.32 -2.02 -10.69
N ASN A 181 17.02 -1.93 -11.02
CA ASN A 181 15.94 -1.79 -10.03
C ASN A 181 15.41 -3.16 -9.60
N TYR A 182 14.86 -3.22 -8.38
CA TYR A 182 14.21 -4.41 -7.82
C TYR A 182 13.04 -4.00 -6.94
N CYS A 183 12.16 -4.94 -6.57
CA CYS A 183 10.95 -4.64 -5.83
C CYS A 183 11.12 -4.58 -4.31
N TYR A 184 12.17 -5.24 -3.77
CA TYR A 184 12.51 -5.23 -2.34
C TYR A 184 11.30 -5.40 -1.41
N GLY A 185 10.44 -6.39 -1.72
CA GLY A 185 9.26 -6.72 -0.91
C GLY A 185 8.16 -5.65 -0.90
N ASN A 186 8.20 -4.65 -1.80
CA ASN A 186 7.23 -3.54 -1.84
C ASN A 186 7.17 -2.74 -0.54
N GLN A 187 8.29 -2.68 0.20
CA GLN A 187 8.37 -1.94 1.45
C GLN A 187 9.01 -0.58 1.25
N TYR A 188 8.44 0.42 1.90
CA TYR A 188 8.83 1.80 1.75
C TYR A 188 8.88 2.49 3.11
N SER A 189 9.99 3.19 3.36
CA SER A 189 10.12 4.15 4.45
C SER A 189 9.43 5.45 4.05
N ILE A 190 8.44 5.89 4.82
CA ILE A 190 7.64 7.08 4.52
C ILE A 190 7.69 8.13 5.63
N THR A 191 7.56 9.39 5.23
CA THR A 191 7.06 10.48 6.05
C THR A 191 5.70 10.88 5.52
N ALA A 192 4.68 10.90 6.38
CA ALA A 192 3.34 11.31 6.03
C ALA A 192 2.72 12.20 7.12
N ASN A 193 1.83 13.09 6.73
CA ASN A 193 1.07 13.91 7.68
C ASN A 193 -0.10 13.12 8.31
N SER A 194 -0.87 13.77 9.18
CA SER A 194 -2.04 13.16 9.85
C SER A 194 -3.17 12.75 8.92
N GLN A 195 -3.17 13.20 7.65
CA GLN A 195 -4.14 12.87 6.62
C GLN A 195 -3.64 11.76 5.67
N ASN A 196 -2.54 11.09 6.00
CA ASN A 196 -1.87 10.10 5.14
C ASN A 196 -1.39 10.68 3.79
N VAL A 197 -1.06 11.97 3.75
CA VAL A 197 -0.36 12.58 2.61
C VAL A 197 1.14 12.38 2.81
N ILE A 198 1.75 11.61 1.91
CA ILE A 198 3.19 11.30 1.89
C ILE A 198 3.96 12.52 1.38
N THR A 199 4.95 12.96 2.17
CA THR A 199 5.88 14.05 1.81
C THR A 199 7.28 13.55 1.46
N SER A 200 7.63 12.34 1.90
CA SER A 200 8.84 11.64 1.47
C SER A 200 8.58 10.14 1.46
N ILE A 201 9.09 9.45 0.44
CA ILE A 201 9.04 8.00 0.33
C ILE A 201 10.34 7.47 -0.25
N THR A 202 10.88 6.46 0.41
CA THR A 202 12.13 5.81 0.03
C THR A 202 11.91 4.30 0.01
N GLN A 203 12.25 3.66 -1.10
CA GLN A 203 12.27 2.20 -1.18
C GLN A 203 13.23 1.64 -0.14
N GLN A 204 12.75 0.71 0.68
CA GLN A 204 13.56 0.02 1.67
C GLN A 204 14.27 -1.16 1.02
N TYR A 205 15.50 -1.41 1.44
CA TYR A 205 16.18 -2.66 1.10
C TYR A 205 15.64 -3.75 2.03
N HIS A 206 15.23 -4.86 1.45
CA HIS A 206 14.96 -6.08 2.19
C HIS A 206 15.81 -7.20 1.54
N PRO A 207 16.83 -7.72 2.24
CA PRO A 207 17.57 -8.90 1.78
C PRO A 207 16.66 -10.13 1.69
#